data_AF-E3IZ81-F1
#
_entry.id   AF-E3IZ81-F1
#
_cell.length_a   1.000
_cell.length_b   1.000
_cell.length_c   1.000
_cell.angle_alpha   90.00
_cell.angle_beta   90.00
_cell.angle_gamma   90.00
#
_symmetry.space_group_name_H-M   'P 1'
#
loop_
_entity.id
_entity.type
_entity.pdbx_description
1 polymer ?
#
loop_
_entity_poly.entity_id
_entity_poly.type
_entity_poly.pdbx_seq_one_letter_code
_entity_poly.pdbx_strand_id
1 'polypeptide(L)'
;MFPVTPAAEAALAVATRFCSPALVNHSVRSYLWGARYGTAHGIAFDEAHLLQVATSWEVVGPRPREFPPDARAQVLARYPRLGFGTEFVACFEDQARRKPGSAAAASVRKNVAGRIAANPLEGRPPTP
;
A
#
# COMPACT_ATOMS: atom_id res chain seq x y z
N MET A 1 -0.78 15.21 6.33
CA MET A 1 0.30 15.95 5.64
C MET A 1 1.42 14.98 5.34
N PHE A 2 1.91 14.92 4.10
CA PHE A 2 3.10 14.11 3.77
C PHE A 2 4.32 14.72 4.47
N PRO A 3 5.29 13.94 4.97
CA PRO A 3 6.42 14.50 5.68
C PRO A 3 7.29 15.27 4.68
N VAL A 4 7.60 16.53 5.01
CA VAL A 4 8.45 17.43 4.21
C VAL A 4 9.87 17.50 4.77
N THR A 5 10.34 16.40 5.33
CA THR A 5 11.70 16.30 5.85
C THR A 5 12.68 16.02 4.70
N PRO A 6 13.95 16.44 4.78
CA PRO A 6 14.95 16.13 3.75
C PRO A 6 15.06 14.64 3.45
N ALA A 7 14.90 13.78 4.46
CA ALA A 7 14.89 12.33 4.30
C ALA A 7 13.66 11.83 3.51
N ALA A 8 12.48 12.38 3.77
CA ALA A 8 11.26 12.02 3.05
C ALA A 8 11.29 12.49 1.58
N GLU A 9 11.83 13.69 1.32
CA GLU A 9 12.01 14.20 -0.03
C GLU A 9 13.04 13.37 -0.82
N ALA A 10 14.16 13.01 -0.20
CA ALA A 10 15.16 12.14 -0.81
C ALA A 10 14.61 10.74 -1.10
N ALA A 11 13.87 10.15 -0.15
CA ALA A 11 13.21 8.86 -0.34
C ALA A 11 12.19 8.90 -1.49
N LEU A 12 11.38 9.97 -1.58
CA LEU A 12 10.44 10.16 -2.69
C LEU A 12 11.18 10.33 -4.02
N ALA A 13 12.25 11.11 -4.08
CA ALA A 13 13.05 11.31 -5.30
C ALA A 13 13.67 9.98 -5.80
N VAL A 14 14.22 9.17 -4.89
CA VAL A 14 14.75 7.84 -5.22
C VAL A 14 13.63 6.93 -5.71
N ALA A 15 12.50 6.87 -5.00
CA ALA A 15 11.36 6.06 -5.41
C ALA A 15 10.83 6.47 -6.80
N THR A 16 10.65 7.77 -7.05
CA THR A 16 10.21 8.29 -8.36
C THR A 16 11.20 7.97 -9.48
N ARG A 17 12.49 7.87 -9.18
CA ARG A 17 13.52 7.56 -10.18
C ARG A 17 13.59 6.09 -10.56
N PHE A 18 13.37 5.18 -9.61
CA PHE A 18 13.65 3.75 -9.81
C PHE A 18 12.42 2.85 -9.75
N CYS A 19 11.30 3.33 -9.23
CA CYS A 19 10.06 2.58 -9.14
C CYS A 19 9.06 3.06 -10.18
N SER A 20 8.13 2.17 -10.56
CA SER A 20 6.97 2.55 -11.36
C SER A 20 6.11 3.58 -10.62
N PRO A 21 5.31 4.39 -11.34
CA PRO A 21 4.33 5.27 -10.70
C PRO A 21 3.38 4.53 -9.75
N ALA A 22 3.05 3.26 -10.03
CA ALA A 22 2.22 2.43 -9.17
C ALA A 22 2.89 2.15 -7.82
N LEU A 23 4.18 1.81 -7.82
CA LEU A 23 4.97 1.56 -6.60
C LEU A 23 5.28 2.84 -5.81
N VAL A 24 5.51 3.96 -6.51
CA VAL A 24 5.64 5.29 -5.86
C VAL A 24 4.34 5.63 -5.15
N ASN A 25 3.20 5.50 -5.83
CA ASN A 25 1.89 5.76 -5.23
C ASN A 25 1.59 4.78 -4.08
N HIS A 26 2.02 3.53 -4.16
CA HIS A 26 1.92 2.57 -3.05
C HIS A 26 2.60 3.10 -1.78
N SER A 27 3.87 3.54 -1.89
CA SER A 27 4.62 4.08 -0.76
C SER A 27 3.91 5.29 -0.14
N VAL A 28 3.43 6.22 -0.99
CA VAL A 28 2.71 7.41 -0.53
C VAL A 28 1.40 7.04 0.17
N ARG A 29 0.61 6.12 -0.41
CA ARG A 29 -0.65 5.64 0.18
C ARG A 29 -0.40 4.97 1.53
N SER A 30 0.63 4.13 1.65
CA SER A 30 0.98 3.48 2.92
C SER A 30 1.30 4.50 4.02
N TYR A 31 2.08 5.54 3.75
CA TYR A 31 2.30 6.58 4.77
C TYR A 31 0.98 7.26 5.21
N LEU A 32 0.14 7.66 4.24
CA LEU A 32 -1.11 8.38 4.53
C LEU A 32 -2.09 7.54 5.35
N TRP A 33 -2.17 6.24 5.07
CA TRP A 33 -3.02 5.34 5.85
C TRP A 33 -2.54 5.17 7.29
N GLY A 34 -1.23 5.08 7.50
CA GLY A 34 -0.64 4.97 8.84
C GLY A 34 -0.92 6.22 9.66
N ALA A 35 -0.70 7.41 9.08
CA ALA A 35 -0.97 8.68 9.74
C ALA A 35 -2.46 8.84 10.14
N ARG A 36 -3.39 8.42 9.29
CA ARG A 36 -4.84 8.47 9.59
C ARG A 36 -5.21 7.49 10.71
N TYR A 37 -4.69 6.26 10.67
CA TYR A 37 -4.95 5.25 11.69
C TYR A 37 -4.46 5.69 13.07
N GLY A 38 -3.22 6.20 13.16
CA GLY A 38 -2.65 6.67 14.42
C GLY A 38 -3.44 7.82 15.04
N THR A 39 -3.83 8.80 14.21
CA THR A 39 -4.68 9.92 14.62
C THR A 39 -6.03 9.44 15.17
N ALA A 40 -6.70 8.51 14.46
CA ALA A 40 -8.03 8.02 14.85
C ALA A 40 -8.04 7.22 16.16
N HIS A 41 -6.91 6.63 16.56
CA HIS A 41 -6.81 5.75 17.72
C HIS A 41 -5.97 6.33 18.86
N GLY A 42 -5.51 7.59 18.76
CA GLY A 42 -4.67 8.21 19.77
C GLY A 42 -3.31 7.51 19.96
N ILE A 43 -2.83 6.83 18.91
CA ILE A 43 -1.55 6.12 18.93
C ILE A 43 -0.48 7.16 18.60
N ALA A 44 0.37 7.47 19.59
CA ALA A 44 1.61 8.20 19.35
C ALA A 44 2.40 7.49 18.23
N PHE A 45 3.11 8.23 17.37
CA PHE A 45 3.80 7.73 16.17
C PHE A 45 4.81 6.60 16.46
N ASP A 46 4.34 5.40 16.76
CA ASP A 46 5.05 4.16 16.51
C ASP A 46 4.99 3.93 15.01
N GLU A 47 5.94 4.55 14.32
CA GLU A 47 6.03 4.59 12.86
C GLU A 47 6.03 3.16 12.27
N ALA A 48 6.61 2.19 12.98
CA ALA A 48 6.65 0.79 12.55
C ALA A 48 5.25 0.14 12.59
N HIS A 49 4.50 0.33 13.68
CA HIS A 49 3.13 -0.18 13.79
C HIS A 49 2.20 0.46 12.75
N LEU A 50 2.27 1.78 12.60
CA LEU A 50 1.45 2.52 11.63
C LEU A 50 1.79 2.12 10.19
N LEU A 51 3.08 1.97 9.86
CA LEU A 51 3.52 1.50 8.56
C LEU A 51 3.05 0.07 8.28
N GLN A 52 3.12 -0.82 9.27
CA GLN A 52 2.65 -2.20 9.13
C GLN A 52 1.14 -2.28 8.82
N VAL A 53 0.31 -1.56 9.58
CA VAL A 53 -1.15 -1.52 9.36
C VAL A 53 -1.44 -0.99 7.96
N ALA A 54 -0.79 0.10 7.59
CA ALA A 54 -1.05 0.79 6.35
C ALA A 54 -0.60 0.04 5.10
N THR A 55 0.61 -0.54 5.11
CA THR A 55 1.12 -1.38 4.02
C THR A 55 0.26 -2.65 3.88
N SER A 56 -0.20 -3.23 4.98
CA SER A 56 -1.12 -4.37 4.94
C SER A 56 -2.47 -3.99 4.29
N TRP A 57 -3.06 -2.86 4.68
CA TRP A 57 -4.26 -2.29 4.05
C TRP A 57 -4.07 -2.05 2.55
N GLU A 58 -2.97 -1.39 2.18
CA GLU A 58 -2.68 -1.02 0.81
C GLU A 58 -2.60 -2.25 -0.10
N VAL A 59 -1.97 -3.34 0.37
CA VAL A 59 -1.75 -4.55 -0.41
C VAL A 59 -2.98 -5.48 -0.39
N VAL A 60 -3.42 -5.94 0.79
CA VAL A 60 -4.45 -7.01 0.90
C VAL A 60 -5.76 -6.58 1.57
N GLY A 61 -5.92 -5.31 1.90
CA GLY A 61 -7.19 -4.74 2.35
C GLY A 61 -7.81 -5.29 3.66
N PRO A 62 -7.05 -5.70 4.70
CA PRO A 62 -7.63 -6.18 5.95
C PRO A 62 -8.42 -5.08 6.67
N ARG A 63 -9.42 -5.49 7.46
CA ARG A 63 -10.21 -4.60 8.34
C ARG A 63 -10.76 -3.35 7.62
N PRO A 64 -11.52 -3.51 6.52
CA PRO A 64 -11.95 -2.39 5.69
C PRO A 64 -12.73 -1.30 6.43
N ARG A 65 -13.39 -1.63 7.55
CA ARG A 65 -14.13 -0.65 8.37
C ARG A 65 -13.23 0.44 8.98
N GLU A 66 -11.92 0.21 9.13
CA GLU A 66 -10.96 1.19 9.63
C GLU A 66 -10.69 2.32 8.62
N PHE A 67 -10.98 2.08 7.34
CA PHE A 67 -10.77 3.06 6.27
C PHE A 67 -12.11 3.32 5.57
N PRO A 68 -12.84 4.37 5.96
CA PRO A 68 -14.16 4.68 5.40
C PRO A 68 -14.13 4.95 3.88
N PRO A 69 -15.22 4.68 3.13
CA PRO A 69 -15.25 4.81 1.67
C PRO A 69 -14.86 6.18 1.12
N ASP A 70 -15.27 7.27 1.78
CA ASP A 70 -14.92 8.64 1.44
C ASP A 70 -13.41 8.90 1.57
N ALA A 71 -12.79 8.40 2.64
CA ALA A 71 -11.35 8.47 2.82
C ALA A 71 -10.61 7.70 1.72
N ARG A 72 -11.11 6.54 1.31
CA ARG A 72 -10.56 5.77 0.17
C ARG A 72 -10.67 6.55 -1.14
N ALA A 73 -11.85 7.10 -1.42
CA ALA A 73 -12.10 7.86 -2.63
C ALA A 73 -11.17 9.08 -2.74
N GLN A 74 -10.99 9.85 -1.67
CA GLN A 74 -10.08 11.00 -1.63
C GLN A 74 -8.63 10.60 -1.94
N VAL A 75 -8.14 9.52 -1.32
CA VAL A 75 -6.76 9.04 -1.53
C VAL A 75 -6.58 8.52 -2.95
N LEU A 76 -7.52 7.72 -3.46
CA LEU A 76 -7.44 7.13 -4.81
C LEU A 76 -7.60 8.18 -5.92
N ALA A 77 -8.40 9.23 -5.69
CA ALA A 77 -8.54 10.34 -6.64
C ALA A 77 -7.22 11.10 -6.82
N ARG A 78 -6.44 11.27 -5.73
CA ARG A 78 -5.14 11.94 -5.79
C ARG A 78 -4.01 11.02 -6.22
N TYR A 79 -4.05 9.75 -5.81
CA TYR A 79 -2.99 8.75 -6.01
C TYR A 79 -3.57 7.41 -6.51
N PRO A 80 -3.95 7.32 -7.80
CA PRO A 80 -4.58 6.12 -8.36
C PRO A 80 -3.67 4.89 -8.28
N ARG A 81 -4.27 3.70 -8.27
CA ARG A 81 -3.54 2.42 -8.17
C ARG A 81 -2.80 2.04 -9.44
N LEU A 82 -3.32 2.41 -10.62
CA LEU A 82 -2.65 2.24 -11.90
C LEU A 82 -2.16 0.80 -12.17
N GLY A 83 -2.97 -0.21 -11.85
CA GLY A 83 -2.60 -1.62 -12.04
C GLY A 83 -1.65 -2.19 -10.97
N PHE A 84 -1.44 -1.47 -9.86
CA PHE A 84 -0.60 -1.89 -8.74
C PHE A 84 -0.80 -3.36 -8.34
N GLY A 85 -2.05 -3.84 -8.22
CA GLY A 85 -2.30 -5.20 -7.78
C GLY A 85 -1.63 -6.25 -8.69
N THR A 86 -1.71 -6.07 -10.01
CA THR A 86 -1.05 -6.94 -10.99
C THR A 86 0.47 -6.87 -10.89
N GLU A 87 1.02 -5.65 -10.84
CA GLU A 87 2.47 -5.44 -10.76
C GLU A 87 3.06 -6.04 -9.47
N PHE A 88 2.38 -5.84 -8.35
CA PHE A 88 2.83 -6.31 -7.05
C PHE A 88 2.76 -7.84 -6.93
N VAL A 89 1.73 -8.48 -7.50
CA VAL A 89 1.66 -9.95 -7.62
C VAL A 89 2.85 -10.48 -8.42
N ALA A 90 3.18 -9.86 -9.55
CA ALA A 90 4.33 -10.26 -10.35
C ALA A 90 5.65 -10.19 -9.57
N CYS A 91 5.83 -9.17 -8.70
CA CYS A 91 6.97 -9.10 -7.79
C CYS A 91 7.01 -10.27 -6.78
N PHE A 92 5.86 -10.65 -6.20
CA PHE A 92 5.78 -11.79 -5.29
C PHE A 92 6.11 -13.10 -5.98
N GLU A 93 5.60 -13.31 -7.18
CA GLU A 93 5.89 -14.50 -8.00
C GLU A 93 7.37 -14.56 -8.39
N ASP A 94 7.96 -13.44 -8.79
CA ASP A 94 9.38 -13.37 -9.12
C ASP A 94 10.28 -13.68 -7.90
N GLN A 95 9.97 -13.11 -6.73
CA GLN A 95 10.67 -13.46 -5.50
C GLN A 95 10.46 -14.93 -5.11
N ALA A 96 9.27 -15.47 -5.30
CA ALA A 96 8.98 -16.87 -5.01
C ALA A 96 9.78 -17.83 -5.90
N ARG A 97 9.90 -17.53 -7.20
CA ARG A 97 10.72 -18.31 -8.14
C ARG A 97 12.21 -18.27 -7.78
N ARG A 98 12.75 -17.09 -7.47
CA ARG A 98 14.18 -16.92 -7.14
C ARG A 98 14.54 -17.47 -5.76
N LYS A 99 13.60 -17.41 -4.81
CA LYS A 99 13.82 -17.75 -3.39
C LYS A 99 12.62 -18.55 -2.85
N PRO A 100 12.53 -19.86 -3.13
CA PRO A 100 11.37 -20.68 -2.76
C PRO A 100 11.08 -20.77 -1.25
N GLY A 101 12.09 -20.53 -0.40
CA GLY A 101 11.98 -20.46 1.06
C GLY A 101 11.57 -19.10 1.63
N SER A 102 11.36 -18.09 0.79
CA SER A 102 11.07 -16.72 1.26
C SER A 102 9.64 -16.54 1.79
N ALA A 103 9.43 -15.45 2.54
CA ALA A 103 8.11 -15.00 2.97
C ALA A 103 7.18 -14.69 1.77
N ALA A 104 7.73 -14.21 0.65
CA ALA A 104 6.98 -14.00 -0.59
C ALA A 104 6.47 -15.34 -1.16
N ALA A 105 7.32 -16.37 -1.22
CA ALA A 105 6.91 -17.72 -1.63
C ALA A 105 5.82 -18.30 -0.72
N ALA A 106 5.93 -18.09 0.60
CA ALA A 106 4.89 -18.49 1.55
C ALA A 106 3.56 -17.76 1.30
N SER A 107 3.61 -16.49 0.91
CA SER A 107 2.43 -15.68 0.59
C SER A 107 1.77 -16.11 -0.73
N VAL A 108 2.56 -16.43 -1.76
CA VAL A 108 2.06 -17.02 -3.02
C VAL A 108 1.32 -18.32 -2.76
N ARG A 109 1.89 -19.25 -1.97
CA ARG A 109 1.22 -20.50 -1.55
C ARG A 109 -0.09 -20.27 -0.80
N LYS A 110 -0.23 -19.12 -0.11
CA LYS A 110 -1.44 -18.70 0.62
C LYS A 110 -2.40 -17.87 -0.24
N ASN A 111 -2.25 -17.90 -1.57
CA ASN A 111 -3.06 -17.16 -2.53
C ASN A 111 -3.07 -15.63 -2.29
N VAL A 112 -1.89 -15.03 -2.15
CA VAL A 112 -1.76 -13.57 -2.04
C VAL A 112 -2.37 -12.84 -3.24
N ALA A 113 -2.31 -13.42 -4.44
CA ALA A 113 -2.92 -12.86 -5.64
C ALA A 113 -4.44 -12.67 -5.51
N GLY A 114 -5.15 -13.69 -5.05
CA GLY A 114 -6.59 -13.58 -4.78
C GLY A 114 -6.92 -12.55 -3.70
N ARG A 115 -6.07 -12.43 -2.67
CA ARG A 115 -6.26 -11.42 -1.60
C ARG A 115 -6.04 -9.99 -2.08
N ILE A 116 -5.01 -9.77 -2.91
CA ILE A 116 -4.74 -8.47 -3.54
C ILE A 116 -5.91 -8.09 -4.47
N ALA A 117 -6.36 -9.02 -5.32
CA ALA A 117 -7.49 -8.78 -6.23
C ALA A 117 -8.81 -8.49 -5.49
N ALA A 118 -9.02 -9.08 -4.31
CA ALA A 118 -10.19 -8.83 -3.47
C ALA A 118 -10.11 -7.53 -2.64
N ASN A 119 -8.99 -6.80 -2.71
CA ASN A 119 -8.83 -5.54 -1.98
C ASN A 119 -9.89 -4.52 -2.46
N PRO A 120 -10.67 -3.88 -1.57
CA PRO A 120 -11.66 -2.87 -1.95
C PRO A 120 -11.11 -1.68 -2.74
N LEU A 121 -9.79 -1.51 -2.81
CA LEU A 121 -9.14 -0.46 -3.58
C LEU A 121 -8.91 -0.84 -5.07
N GLU A 122 -9.01 -2.11 -5.47
CA GLU A 122 -8.84 -2.56 -6.87
C GLU A 122 -10.06 -2.26 -7.77
N GLY A 123 -11.20 -1.86 -7.17
CA GLY A 123 -12.39 -1.44 -7.92
C GLY A 123 -12.23 -0.07 -8.57
N ARG A 124 -12.92 0.15 -9.70
CA ARG A 124 -13.02 1.47 -10.34
C ARG A 124 -13.61 2.48 -9.33
N PRO A 125 -13.02 3.68 -9.16
CA PRO A 125 -13.58 4.69 -8.27
C PRO A 125 -15.03 5.00 -8.68
N PRO A 126 -15.94 5.26 -7.72
CA PRO A 126 -17.29 5.69 -8.06
C PRO A 126 -17.19 6.94 -8.94
N THR A 127 -17.92 6.95 -10.06
CA THR A 127 -18.11 8.16 -10.87
C THR A 127 -18.77 9.23 -10.01
N PRO A 128 -18.39 10.51 -10.17
CA PRO A 128 -18.99 11.62 -9.43
C PRO A 128 -20.50 11.71 -9.67
#